data_AF-A0A2A3JMR8-F1
#
_entry.id   AF-A0A2A3JMR8-F1
#
_cell.length_a   1.000
_cell.length_b   1.000
_cell.length_c   1.000
_cell.angle_alpha   90.00
_cell.angle_beta   90.00
_cell.angle_gamma   90.00
#
_symmetry.space_group_name_H-M   'P 1'
#
loop_
_entity.id
_entity.type
_entity.pdbx_description
1 polymer ?
#
loop_
_entity_poly.entity_id
_entity_poly.type
_entity_poly.pdbx_seq_one_letter_code
_entity_poly.pdbx_strand_id
1 'polypeptide(L)'
;MHHQTSYSSAPRPTFVVLCGSTRYWDQLAEANLYETAAGRIVFAPGCNLKQLHPLWADPVQADRLKTVLDDLHLRKIDLADEVLVVVNVRLSSPSPRSPRAVPPFLRSASTALRHPQG
;
A
#
# COMPACT_ATOMS: atom_id res chain seq x y z
N MET A 1 30.05 1.94 -20.39
CA MET A 1 29.61 0.54 -20.23
C MET A 1 28.09 0.56 -20.17
N HIS A 2 27.41 0.26 -21.28
CA HIS A 2 25.96 0.16 -21.30
C HIS A 2 25.59 -1.26 -20.85
N HIS A 3 25.07 -1.40 -19.63
CA HIS A 3 24.48 -2.66 -19.19
C HIS A 3 23.23 -2.90 -20.02
N GLN A 4 23.34 -3.77 -21.02
CA GLN A 4 22.20 -4.26 -21.77
C GLN A 4 21.49 -5.29 -20.89
N THR A 5 20.60 -4.80 -20.03
CA THR A 5 19.74 -5.67 -19.23
C THR A 5 18.77 -6.34 -20.18
N SER A 6 19.04 -7.60 -20.53
CA SER A 6 18.05 -8.48 -21.13
C SER A 6 16.86 -8.58 -20.17
N TYR A 7 15.78 -7.87 -20.46
CA TYR A 7 14.52 -8.00 -19.72
C TYR A 7 14.00 -9.42 -19.92
N SER A 8 13.93 -10.19 -18.82
CA SER A 8 13.23 -11.47 -18.79
C SER A 8 11.78 -11.26 -19.24
N SER A 9 11.22 -12.20 -20.02
CA SER A 9 9.82 -12.19 -20.48
C SER A 9 8.80 -12.41 -19.36
N ALA A 10 9.21 -12.25 -18.10
CA ALA A 10 8.35 -12.43 -16.95
C ALA A 10 7.19 -11.41 -17.01
N PRO A 11 5.96 -11.82 -16.65
CA PRO A 11 4.85 -10.89 -16.52
C PRO A 11 5.21 -9.71 -15.62
N ARG A 12 4.73 -8.51 -15.98
CA ARG A 12 4.85 -7.32 -15.14
C ARG A 12 4.29 -7.65 -13.74
N PRO A 13 5.04 -7.36 -12.64
CA PRO A 13 4.51 -7.51 -11.30
C PRO A 13 3.24 -6.69 -11.09
N THR A 14 2.31 -7.20 -10.27
CA THR A 14 1.14 -6.44 -9.82
C THR A 14 1.59 -5.32 -8.89
N PHE A 15 1.08 -4.11 -9.11
CA PHE A 15 1.26 -2.98 -8.20
C PHE A 15 0.13 -2.94 -7.20
N VAL A 16 0.45 -2.94 -5.91
CA VAL A 16 -0.54 -2.91 -4.83
C VAL A 16 -0.29 -1.71 -3.93
N VAL A 17 -1.34 -0.96 -3.57
CA VAL A 17 -1.25 0.09 -2.56
C VAL A 17 -1.83 -0.39 -1.25
N LEU A 18 -1.14 -0.11 -0.15
CA LEU A 18 -1.64 -0.34 1.20
C LEU A 18 -2.26 0.94 1.74
N CYS A 19 -3.56 0.89 2.01
CA CYS A 19 -4.34 1.97 2.59
C CYS A 19 -4.74 1.63 4.03
N GLY A 20 -4.94 2.63 4.87
CA GLY A 20 -5.41 2.41 6.24
C GLY A 20 -4.88 3.45 7.22
N SER A 21 -5.39 3.41 8.45
CA SER A 21 -4.91 4.29 9.50
C SER A 21 -3.51 3.89 9.95
N THR A 22 -2.58 4.84 10.04
CA THR A 22 -1.24 4.65 10.62
C THR A 22 -1.25 4.24 12.10
N ARG A 23 -2.43 4.23 12.77
CA ARG A 23 -2.58 3.57 14.08
C ARG A 23 -2.40 2.06 14.01
N TYR A 24 -2.51 1.46 12.83
CA TYR A 24 -2.31 0.03 12.55
C TYR A 24 -0.97 -0.20 11.83
N TRP A 25 0.08 0.50 12.28
CA TRP A 25 1.38 0.49 11.60
C TRP A 25 1.97 -0.92 11.48
N ASP A 26 1.85 -1.74 12.54
CA ASP A 26 2.37 -3.11 12.54
C ASP A 26 1.64 -3.98 11.51
N GLN A 27 0.32 -3.84 11.38
CA GLN A 27 -0.47 -4.54 10.36
C GLN A 27 -0.13 -4.07 8.94
N LEU A 28 0.12 -2.76 8.75
CA LEU A 28 0.59 -2.22 7.47
C LEU A 28 1.97 -2.77 7.11
N ALA A 29 2.88 -2.87 8.08
CA ALA A 29 4.21 -3.45 7.89
C ALA A 29 4.14 -4.95 7.57
N GLU A 30 3.28 -5.70 8.26
CA GLU A 30 3.06 -7.11 8.00
C GLU A 30 2.44 -7.34 6.60
N ALA A 31 1.40 -6.59 6.22
CA ALA A 31 0.84 -6.65 4.87
C ALA A 31 1.92 -6.36 3.80
N ASN A 32 2.78 -5.36 4.03
CA ASN A 32 3.86 -5.03 3.11
C ASN A 32 4.82 -6.23 2.92
N LEU A 33 5.19 -6.90 4.02
CA LEU A 33 6.03 -8.09 3.98
C LEU A 33 5.38 -9.23 3.16
N TYR A 34 4.11 -9.55 3.42
CA TYR A 34 3.40 -10.62 2.70
C TYR A 34 3.24 -10.33 1.20
N GLU A 35 2.92 -9.09 0.84
CA GLU A 35 2.75 -8.70 -0.57
C GLU A 35 4.10 -8.67 -1.30
N THR A 36 5.15 -8.18 -0.65
CA THR A 36 6.52 -8.21 -1.18
C THR A 36 7.02 -9.64 -1.37
N ALA A 37 6.83 -10.51 -0.37
CA ALA A 37 7.21 -11.93 -0.45
C ALA A 37 6.47 -12.69 -1.58
N ALA A 38 5.29 -12.21 -1.97
CA ALA A 38 4.53 -12.74 -3.11
C ALA A 38 4.92 -12.13 -4.46
N GLY A 39 6.00 -11.34 -4.53
CA GLY A 39 6.52 -10.77 -5.77
C GLY A 39 5.74 -9.57 -6.30
N ARG A 40 4.96 -8.88 -5.47
CA ARG A 40 4.23 -7.66 -5.85
C ARG A 40 5.05 -6.40 -5.55
N ILE A 41 4.79 -5.33 -6.31
CA ILE A 41 5.35 -4.00 -6.03
C ILE A 41 4.40 -3.29 -5.07
N VAL A 42 4.88 -2.93 -3.89
CA VAL A 42 4.03 -2.40 -2.82
C VAL A 42 4.22 -0.90 -2.61
N PHE A 43 3.13 -0.13 -2.73
CA PHE A 43 3.05 1.26 -2.32
C PHE A 43 2.55 1.36 -0.87
N ALA A 44 3.46 1.18 0.08
CA ALA A 44 3.17 1.35 1.51
C ALA A 44 3.17 2.83 1.94
N PRO A 45 2.51 3.19 3.07
CA PRO A 45 2.73 4.48 3.73
C PRO A 45 4.22 4.66 4.08
N GLY A 46 4.78 5.81 3.74
CA GLY A 46 6.22 6.08 3.94
C GLY A 46 6.57 6.73 5.27
N CYS A 47 5.59 7.31 5.95
CA CYS A 47 5.80 8.06 7.19
C CYS A 47 4.75 7.67 8.23
N ASN A 48 5.20 7.41 9.46
CA ASN A 48 4.33 7.32 10.62
C ASN A 48 4.40 8.63 11.40
N LEU A 49 3.53 9.60 11.07
CA LEU A 49 3.51 10.91 11.75
C LEU A 49 3.23 10.83 13.26
N LYS A 50 2.87 9.65 13.79
CA LYS A 50 2.70 9.42 15.24
C LYS A 50 4.01 9.14 15.97
N GLN A 51 5.06 8.74 15.25
CA GLN A 51 6.39 8.57 15.82
C GLN A 51 7.10 9.90 15.85
N LEU A 52 7.94 10.16 16.86
CA LEU A 52 8.72 11.39 16.93
C LEU A 52 9.76 11.44 15.80
N HIS A 53 9.83 12.56 15.09
CA HIS A 53 10.85 12.77 14.06
C HIS A 53 11.07 14.28 13.80
N PRO A 54 12.31 14.73 13.50
CA PRO A 54 12.60 16.14 13.24
C PRO A 54 11.77 16.76 12.10
N LEU A 55 11.41 15.97 11.07
CA LEU A 55 10.63 16.47 9.92
C LEU A 55 9.19 16.89 10.26
N TRP A 56 8.64 16.48 11.42
CA TRP A 56 7.29 16.83 11.86
C TRP A 56 7.22 17.09 13.37
N ALA A 57 8.32 17.57 13.95
CA ALA A 57 8.38 17.95 15.36
C ALA A 57 7.60 19.25 15.65
N ASP A 58 7.53 20.16 14.67
CA ASP A 58 6.69 21.34 14.72
C ASP A 58 5.27 21.02 14.21
N PRO A 59 4.20 21.35 14.95
CA PRO A 59 2.83 21.04 14.54
C PRO A 59 2.40 21.65 13.20
N VAL A 60 2.83 22.87 12.89
CA VAL A 60 2.47 23.54 11.63
C VAL A 60 3.16 22.85 10.45
N GLN A 61 4.41 22.44 10.61
CA GLN A 61 5.11 21.63 9.61
C GLN A 61 4.50 20.24 9.47
N ALA A 62 4.09 19.62 10.57
CA ALA A 62 3.41 18.32 10.56
C ALA A 62 2.11 18.35 9.76
N ASP A 63 1.29 19.39 9.93
CA ASP A 63 0.03 19.55 9.19
C ASP A 63 0.28 19.74 7.69
N ARG A 64 1.25 20.58 7.32
CA ARG A 64 1.65 20.78 5.91
C ARG A 64 2.15 19.47 5.29
N LEU A 65 3.00 18.74 6.01
CA LEU A 65 3.52 17.45 5.55
C LEU A 65 2.38 16.44 5.39
N LYS A 66 1.41 16.42 6.31
CA LYS A 66 0.25 15.54 6.22
C LYS A 66 -0.52 15.76 4.92
N THR A 67 -0.79 17.01 4.52
CA THR A 67 -1.46 17.30 3.25
C THR A 67 -0.67 16.76 2.05
N VAL A 68 0.65 16.97 2.02
CA VAL A 68 1.51 16.44 0.95
C VAL A 68 1.48 14.91 0.90
N LEU A 69 1.48 14.25 2.06
CA LEU A 69 1.41 12.79 2.16
C LEU A 69 0.05 12.23 1.75
N ASP A 70 -1.05 12.93 2.06
CA ASP A 70 -2.40 12.56 1.63
C ASP A 70 -2.49 12.60 0.09
N ASP A 71 -2.01 13.68 -0.55
CA ASP A 71 -1.97 13.81 -2.01
C ASP A 71 -1.10 12.73 -2.66
N LEU A 72 0.07 12.43 -2.07
CA LEU A 72 0.94 11.35 -2.53
C LEU A 72 0.27 9.99 -2.39
N HIS A 73 -0.56 9.78 -1.37
CA HIS A 73 -1.30 8.53 -1.19
C HIS A 73 -2.37 8.34 -2.27
N LEU A 74 -3.09 9.40 -2.65
CA LEU A 74 -4.03 9.36 -3.78
C LEU A 74 -3.32 8.98 -5.08
N ARG A 75 -2.16 9.56 -5.37
CA ARG A 75 -1.35 9.18 -6.55
C ARG A 75 -0.89 7.72 -6.52
N LYS A 76 -0.57 7.18 -5.33
CA LYS A 76 -0.25 5.75 -5.17
C LYS A 76 -1.46 4.88 -5.49
N ILE A 77 -2.66 5.32 -5.14
CA ILE A 77 -3.92 4.62 -5.48
C ILE A 77 -4.14 4.64 -6.99
N ASP A 78 -3.96 5.79 -7.64
CA ASP A 78 -4.14 5.92 -9.09
C ASP A 78 -3.17 5.01 -9.89
N LEU A 79 -1.96 4.79 -9.37
CA LEU A 79 -0.94 3.94 -9.98
C LEU A 79 -1.11 2.44 -9.69
N ALA A 80 -1.87 2.06 -8.67
CA ALA A 80 -1.96 0.68 -8.24
C ALA A 80 -2.94 -0.13 -9.09
N ASP A 81 -2.60 -1.40 -9.34
CA ASP A 81 -3.54 -2.37 -9.92
C ASP A 81 -4.60 -2.79 -8.90
N GLU A 82 -4.24 -2.83 -7.61
CA GLU A 82 -5.12 -3.23 -6.51
C GLU A 82 -4.93 -2.33 -5.28
N VAL A 83 -6.03 -2.04 -4.58
CA VAL A 83 -6.03 -1.33 -3.30
C VAL A 83 -6.31 -2.32 -2.17
N LEU A 84 -5.42 -2.40 -1.19
CA LEU A 84 -5.55 -3.26 -0.02
C LEU A 84 -5.68 -2.39 1.22
N VAL A 85 -6.84 -2.43 1.87
CA VAL A 85 -7.17 -1.61 3.03
C VAL A 85 -6.98 -2.42 4.31
N VAL A 86 -6.08 -1.95 5.18
CA VAL A 86 -5.93 -2.46 6.54
C VAL A 86 -7.07 -1.93 7.40
N VAL A 87 -7.89 -2.84 7.89
CA VAL A 87 -9.05 -2.58 8.74
C VAL A 87 -8.94 -3.37 10.04
N ASN A 88 -9.50 -2.82 11.11
CA ASN A 88 -9.72 -3.60 12.32
C ASN A 88 -10.91 -4.53 12.10
N VAL A 89 -10.65 -5.81 11.85
CA VAL A 89 -11.68 -6.85 11.84
C VAL A 89 -11.55 -7.62 13.15
N ARG A 90 -12.61 -7.58 13.98
CA ARG A 90 -12.88 -8.71 14.86
C ARG A 90 -13.23 -9.87 13.94
N LEU A 91 -12.45 -10.94 13.98
CA LEU A 91 -12.72 -12.16 13.23
C LEU A 91 -14.10 -12.72 13.64
N SER A 92 -15.13 -12.45 12.85
CA SER A 92 -16.29 -13.34 12.75
C SER A 92 -16.10 -14.18 11.49
N SER A 93 -15.32 -15.24 11.64
CA SER A 93 -15.04 -16.32 10.66
C SER A 93 -14.35 -15.93 9.34
N PRO A 94 -13.50 -16.81 8.77
CA PRO A 94 -12.85 -16.57 7.49
C PRO A 94 -13.87 -16.50 6.35
N SER A 95 -13.75 -15.49 5.49
CA SER A 95 -14.53 -15.39 4.25
C SER A 95 -13.98 -16.37 3.20
N PRO A 96 -14.78 -17.28 2.63
CA PRO A 96 -14.32 -18.31 1.71
C PRO A 96 -13.94 -17.80 0.30
N ARG A 97 -13.92 -16.48 0.07
CA ARG A 97 -13.78 -15.88 -1.27
C ARG A 97 -12.36 -15.48 -1.70
N SER A 98 -11.32 -15.80 -0.94
CA SER A 98 -9.93 -15.53 -1.36
C SER A 98 -9.12 -16.84 -1.44
N PRO A 99 -8.61 -17.24 -2.62
CA PRO A 99 -7.70 -18.38 -2.76
C PRO A 99 -6.29 -18.11 -2.21
N ARG A 100 -6.02 -16.90 -1.71
CA ARG A 100 -4.71 -16.48 -1.18
C ARG A 100 -4.78 -16.31 0.33
N ALA A 101 -3.73 -16.74 1.03
CA ALA A 101 -3.50 -16.43 2.44
C ALA A 101 -3.30 -14.91 2.59
N VAL A 102 -4.42 -14.19 2.65
CA VAL A 102 -4.44 -12.76 2.94
C VAL A 102 -4.50 -12.60 4.46
N PRO A 103 -3.68 -11.73 5.06
CA PRO A 103 -3.79 -11.46 6.48
C PRO A 103 -5.23 -11.05 6.84
N PRO A 104 -5.76 -11.50 7.99
CA PRO A 104 -7.18 -11.33 8.33
C PRO A 104 -7.62 -9.87 8.46
N PHE A 105 -6.67 -8.94 8.64
CA PHE A 105 -6.87 -7.51 8.73
C PHE A 105 -6.87 -6.78 7.38
N LEU A 106 -6.68 -7.50 6.27
CA LEU A 106 -6.54 -6.93 4.94
C LEU A 106 -7.81 -7.18 4.10
N ARG A 107 -8.39 -6.11 3.57
CA ARG A 107 -9.51 -6.19 2.62
C ARG A 107 -9.10 -5.61 1.29
N SER A 108 -9.35 -6.35 0.21
CA SER A 108 -9.24 -5.79 -1.14
C SER A 108 -10.42 -4.84 -1.39
N ALA A 109 -10.10 -3.64 -1.86
CA ALA A 109 -11.05 -2.72 -2.48
C ALA A 109 -10.74 -2.71 -3.98
N SER A 110 -11.75 -3.03 -4.80
CA SER A 110 -11.58 -3.04 -6.24
C SER A 110 -11.50 -1.59 -6.76
N THR A 111 -10.37 -1.22 -7.36
CA THR A 111 -10.23 0.01 -8.16
C THR A 111 -10.91 -0.22 -9.52
N ALA A 112 -12.24 -0.27 -9.54
CA ALA A 112 -13.02 -0.35 -10.77
C ALA A 112 -13.10 1.04 -11.44
N LEU A 113 -11.96 1.66 -11.73
CA LEU A 113 -11.84 2.87 -12.55
C LEU A 113 -10.52 2.84 -13.30
N ARG A 114 -10.37 1.93 -14.28
CA ARG A 114 -9.40 2.17 -15.36
C ARG A 114 -10.12 2.87 -16.50
N HIS A 115 -9.70 4.10 -16.80
CA HIS A 115 -9.90 4.68 -18.12
C HIS A 115 -9.22 3.77 -19.16
N PRO A 116 -9.86 3.52 -20.32
CA PRO A 116 -9.22 2.80 -21.41
C PRO A 116 -8.01 3.61 -21.86
N GLN A 117 -6.83 3.00 -21.81
CA GLN A 117 -5.63 3.57 -22.44
C GLN A 117 -5.88 3.57 -23.96
N GLY A 118 -5.83 4.76 -24.56
CA GLY A 118 -5.74 4.94 -26.01
C GLY A 118 -4.32 4.73 -26.52
#